data_AF-A0A2S9YMG0-F1
#
_entry.id   AF-A0A2S9YMG0-F1
#
_cell.length_a   1.000
_cell.length_b   1.000
_cell.length_c   1.000
_cell.angle_alpha   90.00
_cell.angle_beta   90.00
_cell.angle_gamma   90.00
#
_symmetry.space_group_name_H-M   'P 1'
#
loop_
_entity.id
_entity.type
_entity.pdbx_description
1 polymer ?
#
loop_
_entity_poly.entity_id
_entity_poly.type
_entity_poly.pdbx_seq_one_letter_code
_entity_poly.pdbx_strand_id
1 'polypeptide(L)'
;MADKVTFEGKRELRWLQLGPCLVTYMEADTPFQDKLWDQWLEAVAQPTTGYLMICAWGPTAPSNQQWRRANKQMREQQLTVAVVTEARHNAALAKAASWLGTNIKSFRWGELHSACEFVGFDRAERIGARTKIIALRDRFGSVTTDETSASSYTHGSASGGSSTDSISNSGAIVRETNDEIQSRLAEVQARLRERSAFRRAGYTSDS
;
A
#
# COMPACT_ATOMS: atom_id res chain seq x y z
N MET A 1 33.24 -1.75 6.09
CA MET A 1 32.75 -0.36 5.96
C MET A 1 31.44 -0.44 5.20
N ALA A 2 30.32 -0.02 5.80
CA ALA A 2 29.03 -0.08 5.11
C ALA A 2 28.97 1.04 4.07
N ASP A 3 28.92 0.69 2.79
CA ASP A 3 28.74 1.66 1.71
C ASP A 3 27.49 2.50 1.98
N LYS A 4 27.69 3.80 2.14
CA LYS A 4 26.62 4.76 2.37
C LYS A 4 25.78 4.81 1.10
N VAL A 5 24.62 4.16 1.11
CA VAL A 5 23.68 4.18 -0.03
C VAL A 5 23.35 5.64 -0.38
N THR A 6 23.76 6.07 -1.56
CA THR A 6 23.43 7.37 -2.13
C THR A 6 22.04 7.28 -2.74
N PHE A 7 21.15 8.17 -2.33
CA PHE A 7 19.79 8.29 -2.86
C PHE A 7 19.53 9.74 -3.24
N GLU A 8 18.55 9.95 -4.11
CA GLU A 8 18.07 11.26 -4.54
C GLU A 8 16.74 11.59 -3.88
N GLY A 9 16.40 12.89 -3.84
CA GLY A 9 15.15 13.39 -3.26
C GLY A 9 15.30 13.89 -1.82
N LYS A 10 14.21 13.80 -1.05
CA LYS A 10 14.09 14.29 0.34
C LYS A 10 13.48 13.21 1.25
N ARG A 11 13.22 13.53 2.51
CA ARG A 11 12.61 12.58 3.47
C ARG A 11 11.27 12.08 2.95
N GLU A 12 10.40 12.97 2.48
CA GLU A 12 9.04 12.66 2.05
C GLU A 12 8.99 11.75 0.80
N LEU A 13 9.92 11.93 -0.14
CA LEU A 13 10.00 11.16 -1.38
C LEU A 13 11.48 11.01 -1.77
N ARG A 14 11.94 9.77 -1.83
CA ARG A 14 13.34 9.42 -2.11
C ARG A 14 13.44 8.24 -3.05
N TRP A 15 14.48 8.22 -3.88
CA TRP A 15 14.67 7.14 -4.85
C TRP A 15 16.14 6.80 -5.09
N LEU A 16 16.35 5.61 -5.63
CA LEU A 16 17.64 5.02 -5.95
C LEU A 16 17.49 4.20 -7.23
N GLN A 17 18.40 4.40 -8.18
CA GLN A 17 18.49 3.56 -9.37
C GLN A 17 19.26 2.26 -9.05
N LEU A 18 18.65 1.10 -9.34
CA LEU A 18 19.26 -0.22 -9.22
C LEU A 18 19.17 -0.95 -10.57
N GLY A 19 20.24 -0.85 -11.37
CA GLY A 19 20.21 -1.37 -12.74
C GLY A 19 19.12 -0.66 -13.56
N PRO A 20 18.19 -1.38 -14.21
CA PRO A 20 17.06 -0.79 -14.93
C PRO A 20 15.85 -0.44 -14.04
N CYS A 21 15.89 -0.74 -12.73
CA CYS A 21 14.79 -0.52 -11.82
C CYS A 21 15.00 0.76 -10.99
N LEU A 22 14.07 1.71 -11.09
CA LEU A 22 14.00 2.84 -10.19
C LEU A 22 13.24 2.42 -8.93
N VAL A 23 13.91 2.40 -7.78
CA VAL A 23 13.28 2.12 -6.48
C VAL A 23 12.96 3.43 -5.80
N THR A 24 11.70 3.62 -5.46
CA THR A 24 11.18 4.80 -4.78
C THR A 24 10.64 4.41 -3.41
N TYR A 25 10.95 5.22 -2.38
CA TYR A 25 10.29 5.15 -1.08
C TYR A 25 9.52 6.44 -0.82
N MET A 26 8.25 6.29 -0.46
CA MET A 26 7.32 7.38 -0.12
C MET A 26 7.02 7.34 1.37
N GLU A 27 7.23 8.46 2.05
CA GLU A 27 6.90 8.59 3.47
C GLU A 27 5.39 8.60 3.67
N ALA A 28 4.91 7.88 4.68
CA ALA A 28 3.50 7.85 5.03
C ALA A 28 3.04 9.19 5.60
N ASP A 29 1.75 9.50 5.42
CA ASP A 29 1.08 10.66 6.04
C ASP A 29 1.77 12.02 5.81
N THR A 30 2.62 12.10 4.79
CA THR A 30 3.41 13.29 4.47
C THR A 30 3.03 13.80 3.09
N PRO A 31 2.66 15.10 2.96
CA PRO A 31 2.35 15.68 1.66
C PRO A 31 3.62 15.79 0.80
N PHE A 32 3.50 15.46 -0.49
CA PHE A 32 4.60 15.58 -1.45
C PHE A 32 4.57 16.94 -2.12
N GLN A 33 5.67 17.69 -2.02
CA GLN A 33 5.82 18.98 -2.72
C GLN A 33 5.82 18.76 -4.24
N ASP A 34 5.09 19.57 -5.00
CA ASP A 34 4.99 19.41 -6.46
C ASP A 34 6.35 19.44 -7.16
N LYS A 35 7.25 20.33 -6.73
CA LYS A 35 8.63 20.39 -7.27
C LYS A 35 9.39 19.07 -7.08
N LEU A 36 9.22 18.41 -5.93
CA LEU A 36 9.87 17.14 -5.65
C LEU A 36 9.22 16.00 -6.46
N TRP A 37 7.90 16.07 -6.62
CA TRP A 37 7.16 15.15 -7.48
C TRP A 37 7.60 15.24 -8.95
N ASP A 38 7.81 16.47 -9.45
CA ASP A 38 8.29 16.72 -10.81
C ASP A 38 9.69 16.11 -11.02
N GLN A 39 10.61 16.30 -10.08
CA GLN A 39 11.93 15.67 -10.11
C GLN A 39 11.86 14.15 -10.13
N TRP A 40 10.97 13.57 -9.33
CA TRP A 40 10.75 12.13 -9.34
C TRP A 40 10.17 11.65 -10.68
N LEU A 41 9.21 12.38 -11.26
CA LEU A 41 8.68 12.06 -12.59
C LEU A 41 9.75 12.16 -13.69
N GLU A 42 10.67 13.13 -13.60
CA GLU A 42 11.83 13.21 -14.51
C GLU A 42 12.74 11.98 -14.37
N ALA A 43 12.98 11.50 -13.14
CA ALA A 43 13.75 10.28 -12.90
C ALA A 43 13.03 9.02 -13.44
N VAL A 44 11.71 8.92 -13.24
CA VAL A 44 10.88 7.86 -13.83
C VAL A 44 10.97 7.93 -15.35
N ALA A 45 10.99 9.14 -15.93
CA ALA A 45 10.97 9.34 -17.36
C ALA A 45 12.30 8.98 -18.08
N GLN A 46 13.38 8.72 -17.34
CA GLN A 46 14.68 8.42 -17.94
C GLN A 46 14.62 7.16 -18.82
N PRO A 47 15.24 7.14 -20.01
CA PRO A 47 15.24 5.98 -20.90
C PRO A 47 15.85 4.70 -20.29
N THR A 48 16.67 4.85 -19.25
CA THR A 48 17.30 3.74 -18.52
C THR A 48 16.34 3.04 -17.55
N THR A 49 15.19 3.66 -17.25
CA THR A 49 14.19 3.12 -16.34
C THR A 49 13.26 2.18 -17.10
N GLY A 50 13.49 0.87 -16.97
CA GLY A 50 12.60 -0.17 -17.52
C GLY A 50 11.58 -0.68 -16.50
N TYR A 51 11.89 -0.53 -15.21
CA TYR A 51 11.05 -1.01 -14.10
C TYR A 51 10.93 0.04 -13.01
N LEU A 52 9.81 0.00 -12.28
CA LEU A 52 9.56 0.91 -11.16
C LEU A 52 9.11 0.12 -9.93
N MET A 53 9.74 0.38 -8.79
CA MET A 53 9.28 -0.15 -7.51
C MET A 53 8.90 1.02 -6.60
N ILE A 54 7.64 1.08 -6.19
CA ILE A 54 7.11 2.10 -5.28
C ILE A 54 6.89 1.45 -3.92
N CYS A 55 7.66 1.88 -2.93
CA CYS A 55 7.63 1.34 -1.58
C CYS A 55 7.03 2.39 -0.62
N ALA A 56 6.14 1.95 0.27
CA ALA A 56 5.63 2.78 1.35
C ALA A 56 5.20 1.89 2.51
N TRP A 57 5.57 2.22 3.75
CA TRP A 57 5.09 1.46 4.91
C TRP A 57 3.62 1.73 5.20
N GLY A 58 3.26 3.00 5.39
CA GLY A 58 1.90 3.47 5.67
C GLY A 58 1.19 4.08 4.46
N PRO A 59 -0.02 4.65 4.66
CA PRO A 59 -0.79 5.26 3.59
C PRO A 59 -0.08 6.49 3.03
N THR A 60 -0.07 6.59 1.71
CA THR A 60 0.42 7.77 0.97
C THR A 60 -0.78 8.52 0.40
N ALA A 61 -0.68 9.85 0.31
CA ALA A 61 -1.74 10.69 -0.20
C ALA A 61 -1.23 11.63 -1.31
N PRO A 62 -0.81 11.10 -2.48
CA PRO A 62 -0.53 11.95 -3.62
C PRO A 62 -1.79 12.72 -4.02
N SER A 63 -1.64 13.95 -4.50
CA SER A 63 -2.77 14.70 -5.03
C SER A 63 -3.37 14.01 -6.27
N ASN A 64 -4.63 14.29 -6.59
CA ASN A 64 -5.28 13.75 -7.79
C ASN A 64 -4.49 14.07 -9.08
N GLN A 65 -3.90 15.26 -9.15
CA GLN A 65 -3.08 15.68 -10.30
C GLN A 65 -1.77 14.88 -10.36
N GLN A 66 -1.08 14.73 -9.22
CA GLN A 66 0.15 13.94 -9.09
C GLN A 66 -0.08 12.48 -9.51
N TRP A 67 -1.14 11.85 -9.01
CA TRP A 67 -1.51 10.47 -9.35
C TRP A 67 -1.83 10.29 -10.84
N ARG A 68 -2.59 11.21 -11.45
CA ARG A 68 -2.90 11.16 -12.88
C ARG A 68 -1.65 11.29 -13.75
N ARG A 69 -0.74 12.22 -13.40
CA ARG A 69 0.52 12.43 -14.13
C ARG A 69 1.41 11.19 -14.05
N ALA A 70 1.56 10.61 -12.86
CA ALA A 70 2.33 9.39 -12.68
C ALA A 70 1.76 8.21 -13.48
N ASN A 71 0.44 7.98 -13.43
CA ASN A 71 -0.18 6.91 -14.22
C ASN A 71 -0.04 7.11 -15.72
N LYS A 72 -0.15 8.36 -16.20
CA LYS A 72 0.09 8.68 -17.60
C LYS A 72 1.53 8.31 -17.98
N GLN A 73 2.52 8.76 -17.20
CA GLN A 73 3.93 8.48 -17.43
C GLN A 73 4.24 6.98 -17.44
N MET A 74 3.81 6.24 -16.41
CA MET A 74 4.05 4.79 -16.30
C MET A 74 3.45 4.02 -17.47
N ARG A 75 2.27 4.41 -17.95
CA ARG A 75 1.60 3.78 -19.09
C ARG A 75 2.27 4.13 -20.42
N GLU A 76 2.62 5.40 -20.65
CA GLU A 76 3.28 5.83 -21.89
C GLU A 76 4.64 5.15 -22.08
N GLN A 77 5.35 4.88 -21.00
CA GLN A 77 6.62 4.15 -21.01
C GLN A 77 6.48 2.63 -20.86
N GLN A 78 5.25 2.12 -20.70
CA GLN A 78 4.98 0.69 -20.52
C GLN A 78 5.78 0.05 -19.37
N LEU A 79 5.98 0.81 -18.28
CA LEU A 79 6.77 0.34 -17.15
C LEU A 79 6.07 -0.83 -16.44
N THR A 80 6.86 -1.81 -16.01
CA THR A 80 6.42 -2.83 -15.06
C THR A 80 6.63 -2.31 -13.64
N VAL A 81 5.55 -2.22 -12.87
CA VAL A 81 5.51 -1.49 -11.60
C VAL A 81 5.15 -2.41 -10.44
N ALA A 82 6.04 -2.54 -9.44
CA ALA A 82 5.71 -3.17 -8.17
C ALA A 82 5.39 -2.11 -7.11
N VAL A 83 4.28 -2.29 -6.38
CA VAL A 83 3.94 -1.48 -5.20
C VAL A 83 4.12 -2.31 -3.95
N VAL A 84 5.09 -1.99 -3.10
CA VAL A 84 5.35 -2.72 -1.85
C VAL A 84 4.82 -1.91 -0.67
N THR A 85 3.76 -2.40 -0.01
CA THR A 85 3.08 -1.63 1.04
C THR A 85 2.28 -2.45 2.05
N GLU A 86 2.18 -1.97 3.29
CA GLU A 86 1.25 -2.51 4.29
C GLU A 86 -0.13 -1.80 4.26
N ALA A 87 -0.22 -0.63 3.67
CA ALA A 87 -1.46 0.14 3.64
C ALA A 87 -2.43 -0.36 2.55
N ARG A 88 -3.66 -0.71 2.96
CA ARG A 88 -4.75 -1.11 2.05
C ARG A 88 -5.09 -0.02 1.02
N HIS A 89 -4.98 1.26 1.40
CA HIS A 89 -5.21 2.40 0.51
C HIS A 89 -4.27 2.40 -0.69
N ASN A 90 -2.96 2.24 -0.45
CA ASN A 90 -1.95 2.20 -1.51
C ASN A 90 -2.15 0.99 -2.45
N ALA A 91 -2.51 -0.17 -1.89
CA ALA A 91 -2.86 -1.35 -2.69
C ALA A 91 -4.10 -1.11 -3.58
N ALA A 92 -5.10 -0.38 -3.08
CA ALA A 92 -6.27 0.00 -3.87
C ALA A 92 -5.92 0.99 -5.00
N LEU A 93 -5.03 1.96 -4.74
CA LEU A 93 -4.52 2.87 -5.78
C LEU A 93 -3.77 2.10 -6.88
N ALA A 94 -2.93 1.12 -6.50
CA ALA A 94 -2.25 0.25 -7.45
C ALA A 94 -3.27 -0.55 -8.29
N LYS A 95 -4.31 -1.09 -7.65
CA LYS A 95 -5.38 -1.80 -8.37
C LYS A 95 -6.12 -0.90 -9.34
N ALA A 96 -6.44 0.33 -8.95
CA ALA A 96 -7.06 1.31 -9.83
C ALA A 96 -6.16 1.66 -11.03
N ALA A 97 -4.86 1.84 -10.81
CA ALA A 97 -3.89 2.07 -11.88
C ALA A 97 -3.80 0.89 -12.86
N SER A 98 -3.97 -0.35 -12.38
CA SER A 98 -4.03 -1.54 -13.24
C SER A 98 -5.25 -1.53 -14.18
N TRP A 99 -6.41 -1.04 -13.71
CA TRP A 99 -7.60 -0.87 -14.56
C TRP A 99 -7.43 0.20 -15.64
N LEU A 100 -6.50 1.14 -15.44
CA LEU A 100 -6.14 2.16 -16.41
C LEU A 100 -5.05 1.72 -17.39
N GLY A 101 -4.69 0.42 -17.39
CA GLY A 101 -3.76 -0.19 -18.33
C GLY A 101 -2.29 -0.18 -17.91
N THR A 102 -1.96 0.23 -16.69
CA THR A 102 -0.58 0.16 -16.18
C THR A 102 -0.25 -1.29 -15.79
N ASN A 103 0.92 -1.82 -16.16
CA ASN A 103 1.39 -3.12 -15.70
C ASN A 103 1.88 -3.05 -14.25
N ILE A 104 0.94 -2.96 -13.31
CA ILE A 104 1.20 -2.71 -11.89
C ILE A 104 0.63 -3.81 -11.00
N LYS A 105 1.41 -4.21 -9.99
CA LYS A 105 0.99 -5.19 -8.98
C LYS A 105 1.42 -4.76 -7.58
N SER A 106 0.56 -4.97 -6.59
CA SER A 106 0.87 -4.72 -5.19
C SER A 106 1.37 -5.98 -4.47
N PHE A 107 2.25 -5.77 -3.51
CA PHE A 107 2.90 -6.77 -2.68
C PHE A 107 2.99 -6.27 -1.23
N ARG A 108 3.01 -7.20 -0.27
CA ARG A 108 3.35 -6.89 1.13
C ARG A 108 4.86 -6.77 1.32
N TRP A 109 5.32 -6.14 2.40
CA TRP A 109 6.76 -6.09 2.70
C TRP A 109 7.35 -7.49 2.96
N GLY A 110 6.56 -8.40 3.52
CA GLY A 110 6.92 -9.82 3.64
C GLY A 110 7.15 -10.51 2.29
N GLU A 111 6.58 -9.98 1.21
CA GLU A 111 6.67 -10.50 -0.16
C GLU A 111 7.70 -9.74 -1.01
N LEU A 112 8.59 -8.96 -0.39
CA LEU A 112 9.57 -8.13 -1.09
C LEU A 112 10.45 -8.94 -2.07
N HIS A 113 10.70 -10.22 -1.78
CA HIS A 113 11.40 -11.10 -2.72
C HIS A 113 10.64 -11.27 -4.05
N SER A 114 9.34 -11.55 -3.99
CA SER A 114 8.47 -11.70 -5.16
C SER A 114 8.26 -10.37 -5.88
N ALA A 115 8.24 -9.24 -5.15
CA ALA A 115 8.23 -7.93 -5.77
C ALA A 115 9.50 -7.66 -6.59
N CYS A 116 10.68 -8.02 -6.06
CA CYS A 116 11.94 -7.91 -6.78
C CYS A 116 11.96 -8.76 -8.06
N GLU A 117 11.47 -10.00 -7.97
CA GLU A 117 11.31 -10.88 -9.13
C GLU A 117 10.40 -10.29 -10.20
N PHE A 118 9.26 -9.71 -9.78
CA PHE A 118 8.30 -9.10 -10.70
C PHE A 118 8.89 -7.92 -11.48
N VAL A 119 9.78 -7.15 -10.87
CA VAL A 119 10.49 -6.04 -11.54
C VAL A 119 11.81 -6.45 -12.19
N GLY A 120 12.00 -7.75 -12.45
CA GLY A 120 13.09 -8.23 -13.29
C GLY A 120 14.45 -8.41 -12.61
N PHE A 121 14.56 -8.30 -11.28
CA PHE A 121 15.82 -8.64 -10.61
C PHE A 121 16.12 -10.13 -10.72
N ASP A 122 17.35 -10.44 -11.13
CA ASP A 122 17.81 -11.82 -11.20
C ASP A 122 17.96 -12.43 -9.79
N ARG A 123 18.14 -13.75 -9.72
CA ARG A 123 18.24 -14.45 -8.43
C ARG A 123 19.42 -13.97 -7.57
N ALA A 124 20.53 -13.59 -8.19
CA ALA A 124 21.76 -13.19 -7.50
C ALA A 124 21.65 -11.75 -6.95
N GLU A 125 21.01 -10.87 -7.70
CA GLU A 125 20.82 -9.45 -7.39
C GLU A 125 19.74 -9.22 -6.32
N ARG A 126 18.73 -10.10 -6.24
CA ARG A 126 17.59 -9.97 -5.30
C ARG A 126 18.03 -9.73 -3.85
N ILE A 127 19.08 -10.39 -3.37
CA ILE A 127 19.57 -10.22 -1.98
C ILE A 127 20.16 -8.82 -1.78
N GLY A 128 20.99 -8.38 -2.73
CA GLY A 128 21.59 -7.04 -2.71
C GLY A 128 20.54 -5.94 -2.86
N ALA A 129 19.59 -6.10 -3.78
CA ALA A 129 18.48 -5.19 -4.00
C ALA A 129 17.62 -5.06 -2.73
N ARG A 130 17.21 -6.18 -2.11
CA ARG A 130 16.45 -6.17 -0.86
C ARG A 130 17.15 -5.38 0.24
N THR A 131 18.46 -5.59 0.41
CA THR A 131 19.25 -4.88 1.41
C THR A 131 19.25 -3.37 1.17
N LYS A 132 19.42 -2.95 -0.10
CA LYS A 132 19.39 -1.52 -0.48
C LYS A 132 18.00 -0.91 -0.32
N ILE A 133 16.93 -1.64 -0.64
CA ILE A 133 15.54 -1.20 -0.46
C ILE A 133 15.22 -0.99 1.03
N ILE A 134 15.63 -1.91 1.89
CA ILE A 134 15.46 -1.77 3.35
C ILE A 134 16.28 -0.58 3.87
N ALA A 135 17.52 -0.43 3.40
CA ALA A 135 18.35 0.72 3.77
C ALA A 135 17.74 2.06 3.31
N LEU A 136 17.09 2.10 2.14
CA LEU A 136 16.35 3.27 1.65
C LEU A 136 15.14 3.59 2.55
N ARG A 137 14.39 2.57 2.98
CA ARG A 137 13.29 2.70 3.94
C ARG A 137 13.77 3.23 5.29
N ASP A 138 14.78 2.62 5.90
CA ASP A 138 15.17 2.92 7.28
C ASP A 138 16.12 4.11 7.42
N ARG A 139 16.36 4.84 6.32
CA ARG A 139 17.32 5.94 6.28
C ARG A 139 17.06 7.03 7.33
N PHE A 140 15.80 7.28 7.67
CA PHE A 140 15.39 8.31 8.64
C PHE A 140 14.85 7.71 9.95
N GLY A 141 15.21 6.45 10.24
CA GLY A 141 14.74 5.70 11.40
C GLY A 141 14.07 4.39 10.97
N SER A 142 14.11 3.39 11.85
CA SER A 142 13.40 2.14 11.61
C SER A 142 11.90 2.40 11.63
N VAL A 143 11.22 1.99 10.55
CA VAL A 143 9.76 2.14 10.42
C VAL A 143 9.01 0.95 11.04
N THR A 144 9.70 -0.18 11.22
CA THR A 144 9.21 -1.28 12.04
C THR A 144 9.40 -0.90 13.50
N THR A 145 8.46 -0.16 14.08
CA THR A 145 8.31 -0.18 15.54
C THR A 145 8.09 -1.62 15.93
N ASP A 146 9.02 -2.13 16.73
CA ASP A 146 9.07 -3.49 17.22
C ASP A 146 7.91 -3.71 18.19
N GLU A 147 6.66 -3.80 17.68
CA GLU A 147 5.48 -4.13 18.49
C GLU A 147 5.60 -5.54 19.11
N THR A 148 6.56 -6.34 18.64
CA THR A 148 6.91 -7.65 19.23
C THR A 148 7.82 -7.55 20.46
N SER A 149 8.43 -6.39 20.75
CA SER A 149 9.31 -6.21 21.91
C SER A 149 8.57 -5.81 23.21
N ALA A 150 7.23 -5.73 23.18
CA ALA A 150 6.40 -5.57 24.38
C ALA A 150 5.90 -6.93 24.92
N SER A 151 6.83 -7.83 25.23
CA SER A 151 6.59 -8.99 26.12
C SER A 151 7.83 -9.30 26.96
N SER A 152 8.47 -8.26 27.50
CA SER A 152 9.19 -8.41 28.76
C SER A 152 8.14 -8.50 29.88
N TYR A 153 7.60 -9.71 30.08
CA TYR A 153 6.94 -10.08 31.32
C TYR A 153 7.98 -9.95 32.43
N THR A 154 7.97 -8.81 33.10
CA THR A 154 8.57 -8.67 34.43
C THR A 154 7.85 -9.68 35.32
N HIS A 155 8.50 -10.79 35.65
CA HIS A 155 8.11 -11.64 36.78
C HIS A 155 8.33 -10.81 38.06
N GLY A 156 7.36 -9.94 38.36
CA GLY A 156 7.24 -9.23 39.61
C GLY A 156 6.55 -10.13 40.61
N SER A 157 7.31 -10.54 41.62
CA SER A 157 6.85 -11.25 42.80
C SER A 157 5.58 -10.67 43.41
N ALA A 158 4.75 -11.58 43.91
CA ALA A 158 3.48 -11.32 44.57
C ALA A 158 3.55 -10.30 45.71
N SER A 159 2.63 -9.33 45.69
CA SER A 159 1.98 -8.80 46.90
C SER A 159 0.67 -8.14 46.51
N GLY A 160 -0.41 -8.59 47.15
CA GLY A 160 -1.79 -8.34 46.76
C GLY A 160 -2.26 -6.89 46.87
N GLY A 161 -3.39 -6.65 46.19
CA GLY A 161 -4.16 -5.41 46.26
C GLY A 161 -5.39 -5.54 45.37
N SER A 162 -6.53 -5.80 46.00
CA SER A 162 -7.87 -5.80 45.42
C SER A 162 -8.23 -4.44 44.82
N SER A 163 -8.76 -4.41 43.60
CA SER A 163 -9.70 -3.37 43.15
C SER A 163 -10.49 -3.86 41.94
N THR A 164 -11.81 -3.75 42.08
CA THR A 164 -12.88 -4.13 41.17
C THR A 164 -13.13 -3.08 40.09
N ASP A 165 -13.66 -3.57 38.97
CA ASP A 165 -14.54 -2.90 38.00
C ASP A 165 -13.99 -1.77 37.12
N SER A 166 -13.77 -2.09 35.83
CA SER A 166 -14.08 -1.25 34.67
C SER A 166 -13.83 -2.00 33.35
N ILE A 167 -14.62 -3.04 33.05
CA ILE A 167 -14.71 -3.65 31.71
C ILE A 167 -16.17 -3.87 31.37
N SER A 168 -16.90 -2.80 31.05
CA SER A 168 -18.26 -2.95 30.52
C SER A 168 -18.73 -1.70 29.77
N ASN A 169 -18.02 -1.30 28.70
CA ASN A 169 -18.59 -0.33 27.76
C ASN A 169 -18.10 -0.44 26.29
N SER A 170 -17.15 -1.33 25.95
CA SER A 170 -16.67 -1.46 24.56
C SER A 170 -17.43 -2.49 23.71
N GLY A 171 -18.35 -3.27 24.30
CA GLY A 171 -19.12 -4.30 23.58
C GLY A 171 -20.43 -3.81 22.95
N ALA A 172 -21.01 -2.70 23.45
CA ALA A 172 -22.30 -2.20 22.98
C ALA A 172 -22.19 -1.53 21.59
N ILE A 173 -21.16 -0.70 21.39
CA ILE A 173 -20.95 0.07 20.16
C ILE A 173 -20.63 -0.84 18.96
N VAL A 174 -19.93 -1.95 19.18
CA VAL A 174 -19.56 -2.92 18.13
C VAL A 174 -20.75 -3.81 17.72
N ARG A 175 -21.74 -4.01 18.61
CA ARG A 175 -22.96 -4.77 18.28
C ARG A 175 -23.94 -3.91 17.48
N GLU A 176 -24.14 -2.65 17.85
CA GLU A 176 -25.04 -1.73 17.13
C GLU A 176 -24.61 -1.50 15.67
N THR A 177 -23.30 -1.43 15.41
CA THR A 177 -22.78 -1.27 14.04
C THR A 177 -22.94 -2.54 13.19
N ASN A 178 -22.99 -3.73 13.79
CA ASN A 178 -23.19 -4.97 13.03
C ASN A 178 -24.66 -5.12 12.60
N ASP A 179 -25.61 -4.79 13.48
CA ASP A 179 -27.04 -4.91 13.17
C ASP A 179 -27.47 -3.95 12.06
N GLU A 180 -26.91 -2.73 12.03
CA GLU A 180 -27.18 -1.76 10.95
C GLU A 180 -26.64 -2.25 9.60
N ILE A 181 -25.45 -2.86 9.58
CA ILE A 181 -24.86 -3.43 8.36
C ILE A 181 -25.69 -4.61 7.84
N GLN A 182 -26.13 -5.51 8.72
CA GLN A 182 -26.96 -6.65 8.34
C GLN A 182 -28.32 -6.20 7.80
N SER A 183 -28.94 -5.18 8.41
CA SER A 183 -30.22 -4.61 7.94
C SER A 183 -30.09 -3.99 6.54
N ARG A 184 -29.04 -3.19 6.29
CA ARG A 184 -28.81 -2.60 4.95
C ARG A 184 -28.51 -3.66 3.90
N LEU A 185 -27.81 -4.74 4.27
CA LEU A 185 -27.53 -5.84 3.34
C LEU A 185 -28.82 -6.58 2.93
N ALA A 186 -29.71 -6.83 3.89
CA ALA A 186 -31.01 -7.46 3.64
C ALA A 186 -31.91 -6.61 2.73
N GLU A 187 -31.94 -5.29 2.95
CA GLU A 187 -32.70 -4.35 2.11
C GLU A 187 -32.20 -4.34 0.66
N VAL A 188 -30.88 -4.29 0.46
CA VAL A 188 -30.29 -4.34 -0.88
C VAL A 188 -30.59 -5.66 -1.59
N GLN A 189 -30.54 -6.79 -0.87
CA GLN A 189 -30.88 -8.09 -1.44
C GLN A 189 -32.36 -8.21 -1.83
N ALA A 190 -33.28 -7.65 -1.04
CA ALA A 190 -34.71 -7.61 -1.37
C ALA A 190 -34.96 -6.79 -2.64
N ARG A 191 -34.33 -5.61 -2.75
CA ARG A 191 -34.45 -4.72 -3.91
C ARG A 191 -33.91 -5.35 -5.21
N LEU A 192 -32.85 -6.14 -5.12
CA LEU A 192 -32.31 -6.88 -6.26
C LEU A 192 -33.23 -8.02 -6.71
N ARG A 193 -33.88 -8.72 -5.76
CA ARG A 193 -34.87 -9.76 -6.07
C ARG A 193 -36.08 -9.19 -6.78
N GLU A 194 -36.64 -8.08 -6.31
CA GLU A 194 -37.76 -7.40 -6.99
C GLU A 194 -37.41 -6.96 -8.42
N ARG A 195 -36.23 -6.38 -8.62
CA ARG A 195 -35.75 -6.02 -9.98
C ARG A 195 -35.62 -7.22 -10.90
N SER A 196 -35.16 -8.36 -10.37
CA SER A 196 -35.04 -9.59 -11.16
C SER A 196 -36.41 -10.20 -11.51
N ALA A 197 -37.39 -10.11 -10.61
CA ALA A 197 -38.76 -10.56 -10.86
C ALA A 197 -39.48 -9.70 -11.90
N PHE A 198 -39.32 -8.37 -11.83
CA PHE A 198 -39.90 -7.43 -12.79
C PHE A 198 -39.37 -7.66 -14.21
N ARG A 199 -38.06 -7.90 -14.37
CA ARG A 199 -37.47 -8.26 -15.68
C ARG A 199 -37.99 -9.58 -16.25
N ARG A 200 -38.41 -10.51 -15.40
CA ARG A 200 -38.93 -11.82 -15.83
C ARG A 200 -40.40 -11.75 -16.24
N ALA A 201 -41.19 -10.87 -15.62
CA ALA A 201 -42.61 -10.70 -15.92
C ALA A 201 -42.87 -9.88 -17.20
N GLY A 202 -41.94 -9.02 -17.62
CA GLY A 202 -42.10 -8.18 -18.83
C GLY A 202 -41.88 -8.89 -20.17
N TYR A 203 -41.65 -10.20 -20.19
CA TYR A 203 -41.33 -10.98 -21.41
C TYR A 203 -42.46 -11.92 -21.87
N THR A 204 -43.65 -11.84 -21.26
CA THR A 204 -44.82 -12.65 -21.64
C THR A 204 -45.96 -11.76 -22.13
N SER A 205 -45.78 -11.15 -23.30
CA SER A 205 -46.85 -10.45 -24.03
C SER A 205 -46.40 -10.19 -25.46
N ASP A 206 -46.44 -11.23 -26.30
CA ASP A 206 -46.79 -11.10 -27.72
C ASP A 206 -46.95 -12.52 -28.30
N SER A 207 -48.20 -12.95 -28.40
CA SER A 207 -48.67 -14.05 -29.23
C SER A 207 -50.14 -13.82 -29.55
#